data_AF-A0A973BHK1-F1
#
_entry.id   AF-A0A973BHK1-F1
#
_cell.length_a   1.000
_cell.length_b   1.000
_cell.length_c   1.000
_cell.angle_alpha   90.00
_cell.angle_beta   90.00
_cell.angle_gamma   90.00
#
_symmetry.space_group_name_H-M   'P 1'
#
loop_
_entity.id
_entity.type
_entity.pdbx_description
1 polymer ?
#
loop_
_entity_poly.entity_id
_entity_poly.type
_entity_poly.pdbx_seq_one_letter_code
_entity_poly.pdbx_strand_id
1 'polypeptide(L)'
;MPKIDIDTLKFILQRNESDIRKISAIMEEIKLELQAEEEEKANRPPPVKKQFVVMLSDPDGSMADKDITGWVLQIPEDDSMVTAPEKVISAAYEFNTTPKGRRMPVQTIGEACEAVSAKIFKEQNVWIKTKTPVLAVPVNNQIPTETSE
;
A
#
# COMPACT_ATOMS: atom_id res chain seq x y z
N MET A 1 -15.98 1.60 -3.16
CA MET A 1 -17.11 2.43 -3.63
C MET A 1 -17.08 3.76 -2.91
N PRO A 2 -17.51 4.87 -3.55
CA PRO A 2 -17.69 6.15 -2.86
C PRO A 2 -18.78 6.01 -1.78
N LYS A 3 -18.56 6.62 -0.61
CA LYS A 3 -19.57 6.66 0.45
C LYS A 3 -20.69 7.61 0.01
N ILE A 4 -21.92 7.12 -0.06
CA ILE A 4 -23.11 7.95 -0.32
C ILE A 4 -23.56 8.54 1.02
N ASP A 5 -23.90 9.82 0.99
CA ASP A 5 -24.40 10.54 2.15
C ASP A 5 -25.88 10.21 2.44
N ILE A 6 -26.24 10.18 3.73
CA ILE A 6 -27.57 9.77 4.20
C ILE A 6 -28.67 10.70 3.69
N ASP A 7 -28.39 12.01 3.58
CA ASP A 7 -29.37 12.97 3.08
C ASP A 7 -29.58 12.80 1.57
N THR A 8 -28.53 12.46 0.84
CA THR A 8 -28.62 12.10 -0.58
C THR A 8 -29.47 10.84 -0.77
N LEU A 9 -29.29 9.83 0.08
CA LEU A 9 -30.07 8.59 0.05
C LEU A 9 -31.55 8.84 0.35
N LYS A 10 -31.83 9.66 1.36
CA LYS A 10 -33.19 10.07 1.75
C LYS A 10 -33.90 10.82 0.64
N PHE A 11 -33.20 11.73 -0.04
CA PHE A 11 -33.76 12.48 -1.18
C PHE A 11 -34.10 11.55 -2.36
N ILE A 12 -33.23 10.58 -2.67
CA ILE A 12 -33.48 9.60 -3.73
C ILE A 12 -34.68 8.70 -3.38
N LEU A 13 -34.79 8.27 -2.12
CA LEU A 13 -35.91 7.47 -1.64
C LEU A 13 -37.24 8.23 -1.70
N GLN A 14 -37.25 9.51 -1.29
CA GLN A 14 -38.44 10.38 -1.38
C GLN A 14 -38.87 10.69 -2.81
N ARG A 15 -37.95 10.64 -3.78
CA ARG A 15 -38.26 10.88 -5.20
C ARG A 15 -38.85 9.66 -5.89
N ASN A 16 -38.51 8.46 -5.45
CA ASN A 16 -38.91 7.20 -6.11
C ASN A 16 -39.99 6.43 -5.34
N GLU A 17 -40.14 6.68 -4.03
CA GLU A 17 -41.23 6.12 -3.23
C GLU A 17 -42.07 7.23 -2.59
N SER A 18 -43.37 7.00 -2.52
CA SER A 18 -44.36 7.97 -2.03
C SER A 18 -44.90 7.64 -0.64
N ASP A 19 -44.67 6.41 -0.18
CA ASP A 19 -45.07 5.96 1.15
C ASP A 19 -44.04 6.38 2.22
N ILE A 20 -44.38 7.45 2.95
CA ILE A 20 -43.58 8.01 4.05
C ILE A 20 -43.27 6.97 5.14
N ARG A 21 -44.15 5.98 5.35
CA ARG A 21 -43.94 4.93 6.36
C ARG A 21 -42.84 3.97 5.92
N LYS A 22 -42.85 3.56 4.65
CA LYS A 22 -41.79 2.72 4.08
C LYS A 22 -40.44 3.42 4.05
N ILE A 23 -40.43 4.72 3.68
CA ILE A 23 -39.19 5.51 3.70
C ILE A 23 -38.63 5.59 5.12
N SER A 24 -39.48 5.84 6.12
CA SER A 24 -39.04 5.89 7.52
C SER A 24 -38.50 4.55 8.00
N ALA A 25 -39.15 3.44 7.65
CA ALA A 25 -38.70 2.09 7.98
C ALA A 25 -37.34 1.75 7.35
N ILE A 26 -37.16 2.03 6.06
CA ILE A 26 -35.87 1.80 5.35
C ILE A 26 -34.76 2.65 5.97
N MET A 27 -35.04 3.92 6.31
CA MET A 27 -34.04 4.79 6.95
C MET A 27 -33.68 4.33 8.36
N GLU A 28 -34.60 3.67 9.08
CA GLU A 28 -34.36 3.10 10.41
C GLU A 28 -33.53 1.81 10.32
N GLU A 29 -33.84 0.91 9.37
CA GLU A 29 -33.03 -0.27 9.06
C GLU A 29 -31.58 0.10 8.68
N ILE A 30 -31.39 1.11 7.83
CA ILE A 30 -30.05 1.59 7.44
C ILE A 30 -29.29 2.13 8.65
N LYS A 31 -29.95 2.83 9.58
CA LYS A 31 -29.31 3.33 10.80
C LYS A 31 -28.90 2.20 11.73
N LEU A 32 -29.75 1.18 11.88
CA LEU A 32 -29.44 -0.01 12.68
C LEU A 32 -28.24 -0.76 12.09
N GLU A 33 -28.18 -0.93 10.77
CA GLU A 33 -27.05 -1.57 10.10
C GLU A 33 -25.76 -0.75 10.24
N LEU A 34 -25.83 0.59 10.14
CA LEU A 34 -24.70 1.48 10.37
C LEU A 34 -24.19 1.41 11.81
N GLN A 35 -25.10 1.36 12.79
CA GLN A 35 -24.76 1.19 14.20
C GLN A 35 -24.11 -0.17 14.47
N ALA A 36 -24.64 -1.24 13.88
CA ALA A 36 -24.06 -2.58 13.96
C ALA A 36 -22.66 -2.62 13.33
N GLU A 37 -22.45 -1.98 12.17
CA GLU A 37 -21.13 -1.84 11.56
C GLU A 37 -20.16 -1.01 12.45
N GLU A 38 -20.64 0.02 13.14
CA GLU A 38 -19.84 0.84 14.05
C GLU A 38 -19.44 0.08 15.31
N GLU A 39 -20.36 -0.70 15.90
CA GLU A 39 -20.09 -1.59 17.02
C GLU A 39 -19.14 -2.72 16.62
N GLU A 40 -19.29 -3.29 15.42
CA GLU A 40 -18.37 -4.30 14.89
C GLU A 40 -16.98 -3.70 14.66
N LYS A 41 -16.89 -2.47 14.14
CA LYS A 41 -15.62 -1.74 14.00
C LYS A 41 -15.00 -1.38 15.35
N ALA A 42 -15.82 -1.07 16.36
CA ALA A 42 -15.35 -0.79 17.72
C ALA A 42 -14.81 -2.06 18.41
N ASN A 43 -15.38 -3.22 18.09
CA ASN A 43 -14.93 -4.52 18.58
C ASN A 43 -13.75 -5.11 17.78
N ARG A 44 -13.32 -4.48 16.68
CA ARG A 44 -12.11 -4.91 15.97
C ARG A 44 -10.89 -4.60 16.85
N PRO A 45 -9.97 -5.56 17.02
CA PRO A 45 -8.74 -5.30 17.74
C PRO A 45 -8.01 -4.11 17.10
N PRO A 46 -7.30 -3.29 17.90
CA PRO A 46 -6.65 -2.08 17.42
C PRO A 46 -5.77 -2.40 16.21
N PRO A 47 -5.76 -1.52 15.18
CA PRO A 47 -4.98 -1.76 13.97
C PRO A 47 -3.51 -2.05 14.31
N VAL A 48 -3.08 -3.29 14.10
CA VAL A 48 -1.69 -3.69 14.32
C VAL A 48 -0.84 -3.02 13.25
N LYS A 49 0.22 -2.31 13.68
CA LYS A 49 1.21 -1.76 12.75
C LYS A 49 1.87 -2.90 12.00
N LYS A 50 1.70 -2.92 10.68
CA LYS A 50 2.28 -3.94 9.79
C LYS A 50 3.66 -3.47 9.34
N GLN A 51 4.58 -4.42 9.17
CA GLN A 51 5.90 -4.19 8.57
C GLN A 51 6.01 -4.94 7.24
N PHE A 52 6.85 -4.45 6.35
CA PHE A 52 7.19 -5.12 5.10
C PHE A 52 8.40 -6.02 5.33
N VAL A 53 8.35 -7.24 4.79
CA VAL A 53 9.44 -8.22 4.82
C VAL A 53 9.59 -8.77 3.40
N VAL A 54 10.83 -8.91 2.93
CA VAL A 54 11.13 -9.58 1.66
C VAL A 54 11.60 -10.99 1.98
N MET A 55 11.04 -12.00 1.32
CA MET A 55 11.51 -13.38 1.44
C MET A 55 12.26 -13.74 0.16
N LEU A 56 13.47 -14.28 0.31
CA LEU A 56 14.30 -14.72 -0.79
C LEU A 56 14.43 -16.23 -0.76
N SER A 57 14.11 -16.90 -1.86
CA SER A 57 14.38 -18.33 -2.00
C SER A 57 15.89 -18.55 -2.08
N ASP A 58 16.46 -19.27 -1.12
CA ASP A 58 17.88 -19.64 -1.01
C ASP A 58 18.05 -21.15 -0.73
N PRO A 59 17.68 -22.04 -1.67
CA PRO A 59 17.77 -23.49 -1.43
C PRO A 59 19.20 -24.01 -1.29
N ASP A 60 20.17 -23.27 -1.83
CA ASP A 60 21.60 -23.55 -1.81
C ASP A 60 22.34 -22.89 -0.63
N GLY A 61 21.65 -22.10 0.19
CA GLY A 61 22.22 -21.46 1.39
C GLY A 61 23.24 -20.36 1.09
N SER A 62 23.27 -19.84 -0.14
CA SER A 62 24.24 -18.85 -0.62
C SER A 62 24.07 -17.45 0.00
N MET A 63 22.92 -17.21 0.63
CA MET A 63 22.51 -15.95 1.26
C MET A 63 22.35 -16.06 2.77
N ALA A 64 22.56 -17.24 3.36
CA ALA A 64 22.40 -17.47 4.80
C ALA A 64 23.26 -16.55 5.69
N ASP A 65 24.47 -16.22 5.24
CA ASP A 65 25.42 -15.38 5.99
C ASP A 65 25.39 -13.90 5.56
N LYS A 66 24.46 -13.49 4.70
CA LYS A 66 24.42 -12.14 4.14
C LYS A 66 23.24 -11.35 4.69
N ASP A 67 23.54 -10.22 5.32
CA ASP A 67 22.53 -9.22 5.67
C ASP A 67 22.07 -8.47 4.42
N ILE A 68 21.03 -8.99 3.77
CA ILE A 68 20.44 -8.39 2.58
C ILE A 68 19.32 -7.44 3.01
N THR A 69 19.45 -6.17 2.63
CA THR A 69 18.40 -5.16 2.82
C THR A 69 18.09 -4.49 1.49
N GLY A 70 16.85 -4.06 1.30
CA GLY A 70 16.43 -3.45 0.05
C GLY A 70 15.11 -2.69 0.16
N TRP A 71 14.66 -2.10 -0.94
CA TRP A 71 13.37 -1.42 -1.01
C TRP A 71 12.40 -2.24 -1.85
N VAL A 72 11.11 -2.16 -1.54
CA VAL A 72 10.06 -2.77 -2.35
C VAL A 72 9.51 -1.71 -3.29
N LEU A 73 9.59 -1.99 -4.58
CA LEU A 73 9.11 -1.13 -5.65
C LEU A 73 8.06 -1.87 -6.50
N GLN A 74 7.22 -1.11 -7.19
CA GLN A 74 6.42 -1.62 -8.31
C GLN A 74 6.81 -0.89 -9.58
N ILE A 75 6.76 -1.61 -10.69
CA ILE A 75 6.89 -1.10 -12.06
C ILE A 75 5.74 -1.70 -12.89
N PRO A 76 5.43 -1.15 -14.08
CA PRO A 76 4.52 -1.80 -15.03
C PRO A 76 4.98 -3.23 -15.36
N GLU A 77 4.04 -4.14 -15.59
CA GLU A 77 4.35 -5.55 -15.88
C GLU A 77 5.12 -5.73 -17.19
N ASP A 78 4.89 -4.85 -18.16
CA ASP A 78 5.57 -4.86 -19.47
C ASP A 78 7.00 -4.30 -19.40
N ASP A 79 7.39 -3.68 -18.28
CA ASP A 79 8.71 -3.07 -18.12
C ASP A 79 9.75 -4.07 -17.58
N SER A 80 10.99 -3.93 -18.07
CA SER A 80 12.11 -4.74 -17.58
C SER A 80 12.47 -4.38 -16.14
N MET A 81 12.52 -5.38 -15.27
CA MET A 81 12.92 -5.26 -13.85
C MET A 81 14.32 -4.65 -13.68
N VAL A 82 15.21 -4.88 -14.65
CA VAL A 82 16.60 -4.39 -14.64
C VAL A 82 16.66 -2.86 -14.69
N THR A 83 15.64 -2.20 -15.24
CA THR A 83 15.58 -0.74 -15.39
C THR A 83 15.08 -0.02 -14.13
N ALA A 84 14.59 -0.75 -13.12
CA ALA A 84 14.04 -0.14 -11.91
C ALA A 84 15.03 0.79 -11.18
N PRO A 85 16.33 0.46 -11.02
CA PRO A 85 17.29 1.38 -10.41
C PRO A 85 17.48 2.67 -11.22
N GLU A 86 17.54 2.57 -12.55
CA GLU A 86 17.70 3.72 -13.44
C GLU A 86 16.51 4.69 -13.33
N LYS A 87 15.29 4.16 -13.24
CA LYS A 87 14.09 4.98 -13.01
C LYS A 87 14.11 5.73 -11.69
N VAL A 88 14.62 5.09 -10.63
CA VAL A 88 14.80 5.74 -9.32
C VAL A 88 15.86 6.83 -9.39
N ILE A 89 16.96 6.59 -10.09
CA ILE A 89 18.04 7.57 -10.30
C ILE A 89 17.51 8.77 -11.10
N SER A 90 16.74 8.53 -12.17
CA SER A 90 16.09 9.58 -12.95
C SER A 90 15.14 10.43 -12.10
N ALA A 91 14.32 9.81 -11.26
CA ALA A 91 13.45 10.52 -10.32
C ALA A 91 14.25 11.35 -9.30
N ALA A 92 15.40 10.85 -8.85
CA ALA A 92 16.29 11.58 -7.95
C ALA A 92 16.88 12.83 -8.62
N TYR A 93 17.33 12.72 -9.88
CA TYR A 93 17.81 13.86 -10.65
C TYR A 93 16.72 14.89 -10.88
N GLU A 94 15.51 14.46 -11.25
CA GLU A 94 14.36 15.35 -11.41
C GLU A 94 14.04 16.08 -10.10
N PHE A 95 14.00 15.36 -8.97
CA PHE A 95 13.81 15.97 -7.66
C PHE A 95 14.86 17.04 -7.35
N ASN A 96 16.14 16.77 -7.66
CA ASN A 96 17.24 17.71 -7.42
C ASN A 96 17.13 19.02 -8.22
N THR A 97 16.36 19.05 -9.30
CA THR A 97 16.08 20.30 -10.04
C THR A 97 15.01 21.18 -9.37
N THR A 98 14.16 20.59 -8.51
CA THR A 98 13.09 21.31 -7.82
C THR A 98 13.63 22.34 -6.82
N PRO A 99 12.86 23.37 -6.41
CA PRO A 99 13.31 24.31 -5.39
C PRO A 99 13.70 23.65 -4.05
N LYS A 100 13.04 22.54 -3.69
CA LYS A 100 13.36 21.77 -2.49
C LYS A 100 14.64 20.96 -2.68
N GLY A 101 14.75 20.24 -3.79
CA GLY A 101 15.95 19.45 -4.11
C GLY A 101 17.20 20.30 -4.31
N ARG A 102 17.08 21.51 -4.85
CA ARG A 102 18.22 22.45 -4.93
C ARG A 102 18.75 22.89 -3.57
N ARG A 103 17.89 22.93 -2.55
CA ARG A 103 18.28 23.25 -1.16
C ARG A 103 18.81 22.03 -0.41
N MET A 104 18.24 20.86 -0.68
CA MET A 104 18.59 19.58 -0.07
C MET A 104 18.55 18.48 -1.12
N PRO A 105 19.63 18.31 -1.90
CA PRO A 105 19.67 17.32 -2.97
C PRO A 105 19.85 15.92 -2.39
N VAL A 106 19.18 14.94 -3.00
CA VAL A 106 19.40 13.52 -2.70
C VAL A 106 20.60 13.01 -3.50
N GLN A 107 21.42 12.18 -2.88
CA GLN A 107 22.66 11.64 -3.45
C GLN A 107 22.66 10.11 -3.49
N THR A 108 21.87 9.47 -2.64
CA THR A 108 21.78 8.01 -2.55
C THR A 108 20.39 7.50 -2.93
N ILE A 109 20.29 6.23 -3.33
CA ILE A 109 19.00 5.56 -3.58
C ILE A 109 18.14 5.56 -2.31
N GLY A 110 18.75 5.40 -1.14
CA GLY A 110 18.04 5.44 0.14
C GLY A 110 17.40 6.80 0.40
N GLU A 111 18.15 7.88 0.22
CA GLU A 111 17.63 9.24 0.32
C GLU A 111 16.53 9.51 -0.72
N ALA A 112 16.69 9.00 -1.94
CA ALA A 112 15.66 9.12 -2.98
C ALA A 112 14.36 8.45 -2.54
N CYS A 113 14.40 7.20 -2.07
CA CYS A 113 13.24 6.45 -1.58
C CYS A 113 12.54 7.13 -0.39
N GLU A 114 13.28 7.84 0.46
CA GLU A 114 12.75 8.51 1.66
C GLU A 114 12.13 9.89 1.34
N ALA A 115 12.88 10.71 0.60
CA ALA A 115 12.63 12.14 0.46
C ALA A 115 11.87 12.53 -0.83
N VAL A 116 12.04 11.77 -1.92
CA VAL A 116 11.40 12.09 -3.20
C VAL A 116 9.90 11.81 -3.12
N SER A 117 9.10 12.71 -3.70
CA SER A 117 7.65 12.57 -3.66
C SER A 117 7.15 11.47 -4.58
N ALA A 118 6.03 10.84 -4.21
CA ALA A 118 5.39 9.82 -5.05
C ALA A 118 4.95 10.33 -6.42
N LYS A 119 4.78 11.65 -6.59
CA LYS A 119 4.43 12.24 -7.90
C LYS A 119 5.58 12.08 -8.90
N ILE A 120 6.79 12.44 -8.50
CA ILE A 120 7.99 12.37 -9.34
C ILE A 120 8.30 10.92 -9.72
N PHE A 121 8.16 9.99 -8.77
CA PHE A 121 8.33 8.57 -9.08
C PHE A 121 7.31 8.03 -10.09
N LYS A 122 6.05 8.48 -10.01
CA LYS A 122 5.02 8.09 -10.98
C LYS A 122 5.32 8.59 -12.39
N GLU A 123 5.92 9.77 -12.54
CA GLU A 123 6.36 10.31 -13.83
C GLU A 123 7.44 9.42 -14.48
N GLN A 124 8.22 8.71 -13.66
CA GLN A 124 9.21 7.71 -14.09
C GLN A 124 8.66 6.27 -14.15
N ASN A 125 7.34 6.07 -14.03
CA ASN A 125 6.68 4.76 -13.99
C ASN A 125 7.28 3.80 -12.94
N VAL A 126 7.50 4.31 -11.72
CA VAL A 126 7.92 3.50 -10.56
C VAL A 126 7.14 3.90 -9.31
N TRP A 127 6.84 2.95 -8.44
CA TRP A 127 6.15 3.20 -7.16
C TRP A 127 6.93 2.61 -6.00
N ILE A 128 7.48 3.49 -5.14
CA ILE A 128 8.15 3.10 -3.90
C ILE A 128 7.10 2.71 -2.86
N LYS A 129 7.17 1.49 -2.31
CA LYS A 129 6.26 1.00 -1.27
C LYS A 129 6.83 1.13 0.13
N THR A 130 8.14 0.98 0.26
CA THR A 130 8.85 1.09 1.53
C THR A 130 9.76 2.31 1.47
N LYS A 131 9.61 3.25 2.41
CA LYS A 131 10.53 4.41 2.48
C LYS A 131 11.85 4.04 3.13
N THR A 132 11.80 3.18 4.14
CA THR A 132 12.96 2.59 4.79
C THR A 132 13.32 1.28 4.08
N PRO A 133 14.61 0.91 4.06
CA PRO A 133 15.02 -0.42 3.61
C PRO A 133 14.40 -1.48 4.52
N VAL A 134 14.01 -2.59 3.92
CA VAL A 134 13.45 -3.77 4.58
C VAL A 134 14.46 -4.91 4.52
N LEU A 135 14.48 -5.71 5.58
CA LEU A 135 15.33 -6.89 5.66
C LEU A 135 14.78 -8.00 4.77
N ALA A 136 15.68 -8.67 4.06
CA ALA A 136 15.37 -9.87 3.32
C ALA A 136 15.69 -11.12 4.16
N VAL A 137 14.76 -12.06 4.21
CA VAL A 137 14.89 -13.31 4.95
C VAL A 137 15.05 -14.46 3.96
N PRO A 138 16.21 -15.16 3.94
CA PRO A 138 16.41 -16.32 3.08
C PRO A 138 15.57 -17.51 3.57
N VAL A 139 15.02 -18.28 2.64
CA VAL A 139 14.23 -19.49 2.92
C VAL A 139 14.56 -20.62 1.95
N ASN A 140 14.53 -21.86 2.41
CA ASN A 140 14.80 -23.07 1.60
C ASN A 140 13.70 -23.39 0.57
N ASN A 141 12.70 -22.51 0.42
CA ASN A 141 11.56 -22.69 -0.51
C ASN A 141 10.85 -24.04 -0.40
N GLN A 142 10.81 -24.60 0.81
CA GLN A 142 10.15 -25.87 1.13
C GLN A 142 9.25 -25.67 2.35
N ILE A 143 8.08 -26.30 2.32
CA ILE A 143 7.18 -26.38 3.46
C ILE A 143 7.41 -27.74 4.10
N PRO A 144 7.79 -27.81 5.40
CA PRO A 144 7.90 -29.08 6.10
C PRO A 144 6.58 -29.84 6.03
N THR A 145 6.62 -31.11 5.63
CA THR A 145 5.47 -32.03 5.73
C THR A 145 5.83 -33.11 6.75
N GLU A 146 4.85 -33.62 7.52
CA GLU A 146 5.06 -34.58 8.62
C GLU A 146 5.65 -35.94 8.19
N THR A 147 6.09 -36.10 6.94
CA THR A 147 6.42 -37.40 6.33
C THR A 147 7.91 -37.63 6.03
N SER A 148 8.81 -36.93 6.70
CA SER A 148 10.25 -37.23 6.63
C SER A 148 10.73 -37.80 7.97
N GLU A 149 10.75 -39.13 8.05
CA GLU A 149 11.58 -39.91 8.99
C GLU A 149 13.08 -39.69 8.73
#